data_AF-A0A6C0I946-F1
#
_entry.id   AF-A0A6C0I946-F1
#
_cell.length_a   1.000
_cell.length_b   1.000
_cell.length_c   1.000
_cell.angle_alpha   90.00
_cell.angle_beta   90.00
_cell.angle_gamma   90.00
#
_symmetry.space_group_name_H-M   'P 1'
#
loop_
_entity.id
_entity.type
_entity.pdbx_description
1 polymer ?
#
loop_
_entity_poly.entity_id
_entity_poly.type
_entity_poly.pdbx_seq_one_letter_code
_entity_poly.pdbx_strand_id
1 'polypeptide(L)'
;MSQSKYNLVLCEMFNRNIHGSPKKKITEIDGHYLLISKFEGDASNLHDDSDSDSDNSNDSDDSNINNVAEYYNEYYNEPEQEIKPHIIIRNYQNIIARPDYIKPEIGECIVLESQHTVVIIKTMWIKIIQRKWKKIYAERQTIIRRWSQIAALYNRELTGRWPDSCIRYPTLRGMLVLQ
;
A
#
# COMPACT_ATOMS: atom_id res chain seq x y z
N MET A 1 -19.41 11.26 14.93
CA MET A 1 -18.02 10.80 14.97
C MET A 1 -17.19 11.75 14.12
N SER A 2 -15.99 12.16 14.57
CA SER A 2 -15.11 13.00 13.75
C SER A 2 -14.66 12.19 12.53
N GLN A 3 -14.96 12.66 11.32
CA GLN A 3 -14.54 11.99 10.09
C GLN A 3 -13.00 12.00 10.04
N SER A 4 -12.40 10.83 9.84
CA SER A 4 -10.94 10.74 9.70
C SER A 4 -10.49 11.59 8.50
N LYS A 5 -9.39 12.34 8.68
CA LYS A 5 -8.75 13.09 7.61
C LYS A 5 -8.29 12.18 6.46
N TYR A 6 -7.94 10.93 6.77
CA TYR A 6 -7.43 9.95 5.82
C TYR A 6 -8.50 8.93 5.47
N ASN A 7 -8.54 8.57 4.19
CA ASN A 7 -9.52 7.64 3.62
C ASN A 7 -8.81 6.46 2.95
N LEU A 8 -9.52 5.34 2.86
CA LEU A 8 -9.12 4.26 1.96
C LEU A 8 -9.54 4.65 0.54
N VAL A 9 -8.61 4.60 -0.40
CA VAL A 9 -8.81 5.09 -1.76
C VAL A 9 -8.15 4.18 -2.78
N LEU A 10 -8.69 4.21 -3.99
CA LEU A 10 -7.98 3.84 -5.21
C LEU A 10 -7.58 5.12 -5.92
N CYS A 11 -6.37 5.14 -6.44
CA CYS A 11 -5.84 6.29 -7.16
C CYS A 11 -4.87 5.84 -8.24
N GLU A 12 -4.73 6.68 -9.26
CA GLU A 12 -3.80 6.49 -10.36
C GLU A 12 -2.95 7.72 -10.56
N MET A 13 -1.86 7.58 -11.29
CA MET A 13 -0.99 8.70 -11.60
C MET A 13 -1.58 9.55 -12.72
N PHE A 14 -1.72 10.85 -12.48
CA PHE A 14 -2.31 11.75 -13.47
C PHE A 14 -1.45 11.86 -14.73
N ASN A 15 -1.98 11.47 -15.88
CA ASN A 15 -1.36 11.69 -17.17
C ASN A 15 -2.24 12.60 -18.03
N ARG A 16 -1.79 13.83 -18.28
CA ARG A 16 -2.53 14.81 -19.10
C ARG A 16 -2.88 14.34 -20.51
N ASN A 17 -2.14 13.40 -21.07
CA ASN A 17 -2.39 12.88 -22.41
C ASN A 17 -3.60 11.91 -22.42
N ILE A 18 -4.00 11.43 -21.24
CA ILE A 18 -5.09 10.49 -21.00
C ILE A 18 -6.25 11.23 -20.32
N HIS A 19 -5.99 11.92 -19.21
CA HIS A 19 -7.01 12.55 -18.35
C HIS A 19 -7.31 14.02 -18.69
N GLY A 20 -6.42 14.68 -19.44
CA GLY A 20 -6.54 16.11 -19.71
C GLY A 20 -7.35 16.40 -20.97
N SER A 21 -8.18 17.44 -20.91
CA SER A 21 -8.72 18.05 -22.13
C SER A 21 -7.62 18.83 -22.86
N PRO A 22 -7.39 18.64 -24.17
CA PRO A 22 -6.32 19.31 -24.92
C PRO A 22 -6.45 20.84 -24.94
N LYS A 23 -7.63 21.37 -24.59
CA LYS A 23 -7.98 22.80 -24.68
C LYS A 23 -7.62 23.63 -23.44
N LYS A 24 -7.39 23.01 -22.27
CA LYS A 24 -7.05 23.73 -21.03
C LYS A 24 -5.79 23.12 -20.44
N LYS A 25 -4.67 23.86 -20.47
CA LYS A 25 -3.45 23.47 -19.77
C LYS A 25 -3.70 23.55 -18.27
N ILE A 26 -3.99 22.41 -17.65
CA ILE A 26 -4.06 22.30 -16.19
C ILE A 26 -2.71 21.75 -15.74
N THR A 27 -1.80 22.64 -15.35
CA THR A 27 -0.43 22.28 -14.92
C THR A 27 -0.37 21.89 -13.45
N GLU A 28 -1.36 22.31 -12.64
CA GLU A 28 -1.38 22.13 -11.19
C GLU A 28 -1.52 20.66 -10.75
N ILE A 29 -1.98 19.78 -11.64
CA ILE A 29 -2.24 18.36 -11.33
C ILE A 29 -1.09 17.47 -11.81
N ASP A 30 -0.17 18.01 -12.61
CA ASP A 30 0.93 17.21 -13.15
C ASP A 30 1.78 16.60 -12.03
N GLY A 31 1.94 15.27 -12.06
CA GLY A 31 2.74 14.56 -11.06
C GLY A 31 1.99 14.24 -9.76
N HIS A 32 0.70 14.57 -9.65
CA HIS A 32 -0.16 14.13 -8.58
C HIS A 32 -0.86 12.80 -8.90
N TYR A 33 -1.34 12.13 -7.86
CA TYR A 33 -2.27 11.02 -8.02
C TYR A 33 -3.69 11.55 -8.12
N LEU A 34 -4.46 11.04 -9.08
CA LEU A 34 -5.87 11.32 -9.28
C LEU A 34 -6.70 10.27 -8.53
N LEU A 35 -7.75 10.72 -7.85
CA LEU A 35 -8.68 9.82 -7.16
C LEU A 35 -9.51 9.02 -8.19
N ILE A 36 -9.55 7.70 -8.04
CA ILE A 36 -10.46 6.81 -8.76
C ILE A 36 -11.75 6.62 -7.95
N SER A 37 -11.59 6.11 -6.72
CA SER A 37 -12.71 5.85 -5.82
C SER A 37 -12.27 6.04 -4.37
N LYS A 38 -13.21 6.48 -3.54
CA LYS A 38 -13.04 6.71 -2.09
C LYS A 38 -14.01 5.80 -1.37
N PHE A 39 -13.50 5.01 -0.42
CA PHE A 39 -14.27 4.04 0.33
C PHE A 39 -14.50 4.56 1.74
N GLU A 40 -15.77 4.68 2.13
CA GLU A 40 -16.17 5.09 3.47
C GLU A 40 -16.37 3.85 4.34
N GLY A 41 -15.89 3.93 5.58
CA GLY A 41 -15.43 2.76 6.34
C GLY A 41 -16.52 1.92 6.98
N ASP A 42 -17.11 1.01 6.22
CA ASP A 42 -17.49 -0.29 6.75
C ASP A 42 -16.53 -1.36 6.24
N ALA A 43 -15.90 -2.08 7.17
CA ALA A 43 -14.93 -3.13 6.89
C ALA A 43 -15.57 -4.36 6.22
N SER A 44 -16.90 -4.37 6.04
CA SER A 44 -17.63 -5.34 5.22
C SER A 44 -17.09 -5.41 3.80
N ASN A 45 -16.66 -4.27 3.25
CA ASN A 45 -16.25 -4.17 1.84
C ASN A 45 -14.81 -4.65 1.60
N LEU A 46 -14.15 -5.24 2.61
CA LEU A 46 -12.77 -5.72 2.57
C LEU A 46 -12.63 -7.24 2.53
N HIS A 47 -13.68 -7.99 2.87
CA HIS A 47 -13.65 -9.45 2.96
C HIS A 47 -14.87 -10.05 2.25
N ASP A 48 -14.62 -10.81 1.19
CA ASP A 48 -15.62 -11.64 0.54
C ASP A 48 -15.05 -13.07 0.42
N ASP A 49 -15.07 -13.79 1.55
CA ASP A 49 -14.84 -15.25 1.61
C ASP A 49 -16.17 -15.97 1.92
N SER A 50 -17.32 -15.36 1.58
CA SER A 50 -18.63 -16.00 1.73
C SER A 50 -18.99 -16.79 0.47
N ASP A 51 -18.63 -18.08 0.47
CA ASP A 51 -19.38 -19.10 -0.26
C ASP A 51 -20.81 -19.12 0.31
N SER A 52 -21.70 -18.30 -0.23
CA SER A 52 -23.11 -18.32 0.12
C SER A 52 -23.93 -18.27 -1.15
N ASP A 53 -24.29 -19.46 -1.63
CA ASP A 53 -25.39 -19.69 -2.55
C ASP A 53 -26.66 -19.04 -1.96
N SER A 54 -26.95 -17.80 -2.36
CA SER A 54 -28.19 -17.12 -2.00
C SER A 54 -28.63 -16.24 -3.16
N ASP A 55 -29.49 -16.81 -3.99
CA ASP A 55 -30.38 -16.11 -4.91
C ASP A 55 -31.21 -15.07 -4.14
N ASN A 56 -30.70 -13.83 -4.07
CA ASN A 56 -31.50 -12.66 -3.71
C ASN A 56 -31.00 -11.46 -4.48
N SER A 57 -31.70 -11.16 -5.57
CA SER A 57 -31.58 -9.94 -6.35
C SER A 57 -31.94 -8.71 -5.49
N ASN A 58 -30.92 -8.05 -4.96
CA ASN A 58 -30.99 -6.65 -4.56
C ASN A 58 -29.71 -5.98 -5.07
N ASP A 59 -29.86 -5.12 -6.08
CA ASP A 59 -28.83 -4.25 -6.65
C ASP A 59 -28.31 -3.25 -5.59
N SER A 60 -27.53 -3.74 -4.64
CA SER A 60 -26.63 -2.92 -3.84
C SER A 60 -25.26 -3.10 -4.45
N ASP A 61 -24.86 -2.07 -5.18
CA ASP A 61 -23.61 -1.86 -5.91
C ASP A 61 -22.40 -1.88 -4.95
N ASP A 62 -22.21 -3.00 -4.25
CA ASP A 62 -21.16 -3.19 -3.25
C ASP A 62 -19.85 -3.44 -3.98
N SER A 63 -19.33 -2.33 -4.50
CA SER A 63 -18.07 -2.18 -5.19
C SER A 63 -16.92 -2.53 -4.26
N ASN A 64 -16.70 -3.82 -4.06
CA ASN A 64 -15.53 -4.35 -3.37
C ASN A 64 -14.28 -3.68 -3.95
N ILE A 65 -13.48 -3.08 -3.07
CA ILE A 65 -12.31 -2.29 -3.47
C ILE A 65 -11.33 -3.11 -4.33
N ASN A 66 -11.27 -4.43 -4.10
CA ASN A 66 -10.41 -5.32 -4.88
C ASN A 66 -10.95 -5.51 -6.29
N ASN A 67 -12.27 -5.68 -6.47
CA ASN A 67 -12.88 -5.81 -7.78
C ASN A 67 -12.67 -4.54 -8.62
N VAL A 68 -12.82 -3.37 -8.00
CA VAL A 68 -12.53 -2.09 -8.68
C VAL A 68 -11.04 -1.99 -9.02
N ALA A 69 -10.15 -2.38 -8.12
CA ALA A 69 -8.71 -2.36 -8.40
C ALA A 69 -8.33 -3.32 -9.55
N GLU A 70 -8.90 -4.52 -9.56
CA GLU A 70 -8.67 -5.54 -10.59
C GLU A 70 -9.13 -5.03 -11.96
N TYR A 71 -10.35 -4.49 -12.05
CA TYR A 71 -10.89 -3.89 -13.28
C TYR A 71 -9.94 -2.83 -13.89
N TYR A 72 -9.43 -1.90 -13.08
CA TYR A 72 -8.51 -0.89 -13.60
C TYR A 72 -7.13 -1.46 -13.95
N ASN A 73 -6.63 -2.47 -13.23
CA ASN A 73 -5.37 -3.12 -13.60
C ASN A 73 -5.51 -3.90 -14.91
N GLU A 74 -6.63 -4.59 -15.13
CA GLU A 74 -6.93 -5.26 -16.40
C GLU A 74 -6.95 -4.29 -17.56
N TYR A 75 -7.64 -3.14 -17.39
CA TYR A 75 -7.64 -2.05 -18.37
C TYR A 75 -6.21 -1.70 -18.81
N TYR A 76 -5.30 -1.42 -17.87
CA TYR A 76 -3.92 -1.06 -18.21
C TYR A 76 -3.05 -2.20 -18.79
N ASN A 77 -3.48 -3.45 -18.65
CA ASN A 77 -2.78 -4.62 -19.19
C ASN A 77 -3.31 -5.06 -20.56
N GLU A 78 -4.37 -4.42 -21.08
CA GLU A 78 -4.89 -4.75 -22.40
C GLU A 78 -3.89 -4.41 -23.52
N PRO A 79 -3.59 -5.36 -24.42
CA PRO A 79 -2.57 -5.19 -25.46
C PRO A 79 -2.95 -4.15 -26.53
N GLU A 80 -4.23 -3.80 -26.64
CA GLU A 80 -4.75 -2.84 -27.61
C GLU A 80 -4.61 -1.38 -27.13
N GLN A 81 -4.19 -1.15 -25.88
CA GLN A 81 -4.04 0.20 -25.35
C GLN A 81 -2.80 0.93 -25.85
N GLU A 82 -3.03 2.06 -26.52
CA GLU A 82 -1.97 3.01 -26.83
C GLU A 82 -1.56 3.80 -25.57
N ILE A 83 -0.57 3.29 -24.84
CA ILE A 83 -0.06 3.94 -23.62
C ILE A 83 0.71 5.21 -23.99
N LYS A 84 0.11 6.36 -23.72
CA LYS A 84 0.73 7.66 -23.95
C LYS A 84 1.82 7.96 -22.90
N PRO A 85 2.97 8.54 -23.30
CA PRO A 85 4.03 8.87 -22.36
C PRO A 85 3.57 9.91 -21.35
N HIS A 86 4.10 9.81 -20.13
CA HIS A 86 3.87 10.80 -19.09
C HIS A 86 4.92 11.91 -19.18
N ILE A 87 4.51 13.17 -18.97
CA ILE A 87 5.40 14.33 -19.15
C ILE A 87 6.56 14.42 -18.14
N ILE A 88 6.31 14.10 -16.86
CA ILE A 88 7.32 14.14 -15.79
C ILE A 88 7.98 12.78 -15.58
N ILE A 89 7.21 11.69 -15.63
CA ILE A 89 7.63 10.38 -15.15
C ILE A 89 8.11 9.52 -16.31
N ARG A 90 9.43 9.46 -16.47
CA ARG A 90 10.08 8.74 -17.57
C ARG A 90 9.74 7.25 -17.60
N ASN A 91 9.60 6.64 -16.43
CA ASN A 91 9.32 5.21 -16.27
C ASN A 91 7.82 4.88 -16.19
N TYR A 92 6.94 5.74 -16.72
CA TYR A 92 5.49 5.62 -16.56
C TYR A 92 4.92 4.29 -17.03
N GLN A 93 5.31 3.84 -18.23
CA GLN A 93 4.83 2.60 -18.83
C GLN A 93 5.09 1.39 -17.92
N ASN A 94 6.30 1.29 -17.39
CA ASN A 94 6.66 0.21 -16.46
C ASN A 94 5.96 0.32 -15.09
N ILE A 95 5.49 1.52 -14.70
CA ILE A 95 4.73 1.69 -13.45
C ILE A 95 3.30 1.18 -13.63
N ILE A 96 2.64 1.55 -14.73
CA ILE A 96 1.24 1.18 -14.99
C ILE A 96 1.10 -0.29 -15.43
N ALA A 97 2.10 -0.86 -16.08
CA ALA A 97 2.14 -2.27 -16.50
C ALA A 97 2.33 -3.25 -15.33
N ARG A 98 2.41 -2.77 -14.09
CA ARG A 98 2.50 -3.65 -12.93
C ARG A 98 1.13 -4.23 -12.63
N PRO A 99 1.02 -5.53 -12.32
CA PRO A 99 -0.26 -6.13 -11.94
C PRO A 99 -0.82 -5.54 -10.63
N ASP A 100 0.03 -4.93 -9.80
CA ASP A 100 -0.34 -4.27 -8.55
C ASP A 100 -0.34 -2.73 -8.66
N TYR A 101 -0.51 -2.18 -9.86
CA TYR A 101 -0.46 -0.73 -10.08
C TYR A 101 -1.58 -0.01 -9.31
N ILE A 102 -2.83 -0.31 -9.64
CA ILE A 102 -3.99 0.15 -8.89
C ILE A 102 -4.18 -0.76 -7.71
N LYS A 103 -4.13 -0.19 -6.51
CA LYS A 103 -4.32 -0.93 -5.26
C LYS A 103 -4.87 -0.02 -4.17
N PRO A 104 -5.48 -0.60 -3.13
CA PRO A 104 -5.89 0.15 -1.95
C PRO A 104 -4.73 0.93 -1.34
N GLU A 105 -4.91 2.23 -1.20
CA GLU A 105 -3.97 3.12 -0.53
C GLU A 105 -4.71 3.97 0.51
N ILE A 106 -4.03 4.33 1.60
CA ILE A 106 -4.51 5.32 2.56
C ILE A 106 -4.05 6.69 2.08
N GLY A 107 -5.00 7.55 1.77
CA GLY A 107 -4.76 8.85 1.15
C GLY A 107 -5.48 10.01 1.85
N GLU A 108 -4.91 11.19 1.72
CA GLU A 108 -5.58 12.46 1.96
C GLU A 108 -6.09 13.00 0.62
N CYS A 109 -7.40 13.19 0.50
CA CYS A 109 -8.02 13.71 -0.72
C CYS A 109 -8.12 15.23 -0.65
N ILE A 110 -7.66 15.91 -1.69
CA ILE A 110 -7.72 17.37 -1.82
C ILE A 110 -8.43 17.70 -3.12
N VAL A 111 -9.52 18.45 -3.03
CA VAL A 111 -10.24 18.97 -4.20
C VAL A 111 -9.59 20.29 -4.61
N LEU A 112 -9.17 20.38 -5.86
CA LEU A 112 -8.58 21.58 -6.45
C LEU A 112 -9.65 22.48 -7.07
N GLU A 113 -9.31 23.75 -7.34
CA GLU A 113 -10.20 24.70 -8.05
C GLU A 113 -10.59 24.20 -9.45
N SER A 114 -9.73 23.37 -10.05
CA SER A 114 -9.97 22.69 -11.32
C SER A 114 -11.04 21.59 -11.25
N GLN A 115 -11.68 21.37 -10.08
CA GLN A 115 -12.63 20.30 -9.77
C GLN A 115 -12.05 18.88 -9.80
N HIS A 116 -10.73 18.74 -9.97
CA HIS A 116 -10.07 17.46 -9.85
C HIS A 116 -9.80 17.15 -8.38
N THR A 117 -9.93 15.87 -8.00
CA THR A 117 -9.56 15.40 -6.67
C THR A 117 -8.21 14.72 -6.72
N VAL A 118 -7.20 15.32 -6.10
CA VAL A 118 -5.86 14.74 -5.99
C VAL A 118 -5.70 14.00 -4.66
N VAL A 119 -4.86 12.97 -4.69
CA VAL A 119 -4.60 12.10 -3.54
C VAL A 119 -3.15 12.24 -3.09
N ILE A 120 -2.95 12.55 -1.80
CA ILE A 120 -1.64 12.45 -1.15
C ILE A 120 -1.56 11.11 -0.43
N ILE A 121 -0.81 10.17 -1.00
CA ILE A 121 -0.62 8.82 -0.44
C ILE A 121 0.18 8.90 0.88
N LYS A 122 -0.38 8.32 1.95
CA LYS A 122 0.25 8.26 3.29
C LYS A 122 0.75 6.87 3.68
N THR A 123 0.46 5.85 2.89
CA THR A 123 0.89 4.46 3.19
C THR A 123 2.40 4.29 3.20
N MET A 124 3.17 5.18 2.55
CA MET A 124 4.62 5.07 2.52
C MET A 124 5.24 5.08 3.93
N TRP A 125 4.71 5.89 4.85
CA TRP A 125 5.18 5.95 6.24
C TRP A 125 4.90 4.65 6.99
N ILE A 126 3.71 4.08 6.78
CA ILE A 126 3.31 2.79 7.34
C ILE A 126 4.22 1.69 6.79
N LYS A 127 4.48 1.67 5.48
CA LYS A 127 5.37 0.71 4.82
C LYS A 127 6.81 0.79 5.38
N ILE A 128 7.33 1.98 5.68
CA ILE A 128 8.65 2.15 6.34
C ILE A 128 8.65 1.50 7.72
N ILE A 129 7.65 1.81 8.55
CA ILE A 129 7.53 1.26 9.90
C ILE A 129 7.42 -0.27 9.84
N GLN A 130 6.53 -0.79 8.99
CA GLN A 130 6.32 -2.23 8.78
C GLN A 130 7.60 -2.94 8.34
N ARG A 131 8.37 -2.37 7.39
CA ARG A 131 9.66 -2.94 6.95
C ARG A 131 10.65 -3.04 8.10
N LYS A 132 10.76 -2.02 8.94
CA LYS A 132 11.66 -2.03 10.11
C LYS A 132 11.21 -3.06 11.14
N TRP A 133 9.91 -3.16 11.41
CA TRP A 133 9.35 -4.18 12.30
C TRP A 133 9.62 -5.59 11.80
N LYS A 134 9.38 -5.86 10.50
CA LYS A 134 9.70 -7.15 9.87
C LYS A 134 11.17 -7.50 10.01
N LYS A 135 12.07 -6.53 9.81
CA LYS A 135 13.53 -6.73 10.00
C LYS A 135 13.87 -7.15 11.42
N ILE A 136 13.39 -6.40 12.42
CA ILE A 136 13.66 -6.72 13.84
C ILE A 136 13.04 -8.06 14.21
N TYR A 137 11.83 -8.34 13.75
CA TYR A 137 11.20 -9.62 13.97
C TYR A 137 12.06 -10.76 13.42
N ALA A 138 12.58 -10.62 12.19
CA ALA A 138 13.49 -11.60 11.61
C ALA A 138 14.76 -11.79 12.47
N GLU A 139 15.39 -10.70 12.93
CA GLU A 139 16.55 -10.78 13.82
C GLU A 139 16.22 -11.50 15.14
N ARG A 140 15.07 -11.21 15.75
CA ARG A 140 14.59 -11.92 16.95
C ARG A 140 14.43 -13.41 16.69
N GLN A 141 13.83 -13.79 15.56
CA GLN A 141 13.67 -15.19 15.18
C GLN A 141 15.04 -15.88 15.04
N THR A 142 16.05 -15.21 14.47
CA THR A 142 17.40 -15.80 14.39
C THR A 142 18.04 -16.03 15.76
N ILE A 143 17.85 -15.10 16.70
CA ILE A 143 18.37 -15.23 18.07
C ILE A 143 17.65 -16.35 18.82
N ILE A 144 16.32 -16.41 18.72
CA ILE A 144 15.53 -17.48 19.34
C ILE A 144 15.99 -18.84 18.82
N ARG A 145 16.17 -18.99 17.50
CA ARG A 145 16.71 -20.23 16.90
C ARG A 145 18.10 -20.60 17.44
N ARG A 146 18.97 -19.61 17.65
CA ARG A 146 20.31 -19.84 18.25
C ARG A 146 20.19 -20.26 19.72
N TRP A 147 19.30 -19.64 20.48
CA TRP A 147 19.04 -20.02 21.87
C TRP A 147 18.46 -21.43 22.00
N SER A 148 17.73 -21.91 20.99
CA SER A 148 17.24 -23.29 20.94
C SER A 148 18.31 -24.34 20.63
N GLN A 149 19.55 -23.95 20.29
CA GLN A 149 20.63 -24.91 20.02
C GLN A 149 21.17 -25.50 21.32
N ILE A 150 21.49 -26.80 21.30
CA ILE A 150 22.00 -27.54 22.46
C ILE A 150 23.25 -26.86 23.04
N ALA A 151 24.18 -26.39 22.20
CA ALA A 151 25.38 -25.70 22.64
C ALA A 151 25.07 -24.40 23.42
N ALA A 152 24.05 -23.65 23.00
CA ALA A 152 23.64 -22.42 23.67
C ALA A 152 22.95 -22.71 25.01
N LEU A 153 22.13 -23.76 25.08
CA LEU A 153 21.51 -24.21 26.32
C LEU A 153 22.54 -24.69 27.33
N TYR A 154 23.52 -25.50 26.88
CA TYR A 154 24.62 -25.98 27.72
C TYR A 154 25.49 -24.83 28.25
N ASN A 155 25.81 -23.83 27.41
CA ASN A 155 26.53 -22.64 27.85
C ASN A 155 25.77 -21.88 28.95
N ARG A 156 24.44 -21.77 28.80
CA ARG A 156 23.57 -21.15 29.79
C ARG A 156 23.48 -21.95 31.08
N GLU A 157 23.51 -23.28 31.02
CA GLU A 157 23.56 -24.15 32.20
C GLU A 157 24.86 -23.97 32.99
N LEU A 158 26.01 -23.91 32.30
CA LEU A 158 27.32 -23.74 32.93
C LEU A 158 27.56 -22.34 33.48
N THR A 159 27.15 -21.29 32.76
CA THR A 159 27.55 -19.90 33.06
C THR A 159 26.42 -19.01 33.56
N GLY A 160 25.17 -19.47 33.43
CA GLY A 160 23.96 -18.67 33.69
C GLY A 160 23.65 -17.63 32.61
N ARG A 161 24.45 -17.54 31.54
CA ARG A 161 24.33 -16.50 30.49
C ARG A 161 24.18 -17.11 29.10
N TRP A 162 23.60 -16.35 28.18
CA TRP A 162 23.58 -16.73 26.76
C TRP A 162 24.96 -16.48 26.12
N PRO A 163 25.34 -17.24 25.07
CA PRO A 163 26.55 -16.98 24.32
C PRO A 163 26.61 -15.56 23.75
N ASP A 164 27.81 -14.96 23.70
CA ASP A 164 28.03 -13.58 23.27
C ASP A 164 27.44 -13.28 21.89
N SER A 165 27.46 -14.26 20.98
CA SER A 165 26.87 -14.17 19.63
C SER A 165 25.36 -13.95 19.59
N CYS A 166 24.67 -14.10 20.73
CA CYS A 166 23.22 -13.97 20.86
C CYS A 166 22.78 -13.33 22.19
N ILE A 167 23.69 -12.60 22.86
CA ILE A 167 23.39 -12.00 24.17
C ILE A 167 22.41 -10.82 24.07
N ARG A 168 22.46 -10.08 22.94
CA ARG A 168 21.65 -8.89 22.74
C ARG A 168 20.36 -9.22 22.00
N TYR A 169 19.22 -9.03 22.67
CA TYR A 169 17.91 -9.11 22.04
C TYR A 169 17.52 -7.76 21.42
N PRO A 170 17.22 -7.67 20.11
CA PRO A 170 16.92 -6.41 19.45
C PRO A 170 15.59 -5.84 19.94
N THR A 171 15.59 -4.55 20.22
CA THR A 171 14.43 -3.77 20.66
C THR A 171 14.02 -2.76 19.59
N LEU A 172 12.82 -2.19 19.72
CA LEU A 172 12.36 -1.10 18.86
C LEU A 172 13.04 0.25 19.20
N ARG A 173 13.89 0.31 20.24
CA ARG A 173 14.48 1.55 20.75
C ARG A 173 15.63 2.00 19.84
N GLY A 174 15.63 3.28 19.44
CA GLY A 174 16.61 3.85 18.50
C GLY A 174 16.28 3.61 17.02
N MET A 175 15.10 3.05 16.72
CA MET A 175 14.73 2.56 15.40
C MET A 175 14.18 3.64 14.44
N LEU A 176 13.70 4.77 14.99
CA LEU A 176 13.24 5.95 14.23
C LEU A 176 14.21 7.14 14.33
N VAL A 177 15.35 6.95 14.98
CA VAL A 177 16.40 7.97 15.04
C VAL A 177 17.25 7.79 13.79
N LEU A 178 17.40 8.85 12.99
CA LEU A 178 18.34 8.87 11.86
C LEU A 178 19.75 8.64 12.41
N GLN A 179 20.41 7.59 11.93
CA GLN A 179 21.83 7.36 12.14
C GLN A 179 22.65 8.14 11.12
#